data_AF-N9CSP6-F1
#
_entry.id   AF-N9CSP6-F1
#
_cell.length_a   1.000
_cell.length_b   1.000
_cell.length_c   1.000
_cell.angle_alpha   90.00
_cell.angle_beta   90.00
_cell.angle_gamma   90.00
#
_symmetry.space_group_name_H-M   'P 1'
#
loop_
_entity.id
_entity.type
_entity.pdbx_description
1 polymer ?
#
loop_
_entity_poly.entity_id
_entity_poly.type
_entity_poly.pdbx_seq_one_letter_code
_entity_poly.pdbx_strand_id
1 'polypeptide(L)'
;MTQYDSNPLHAHPLVHTLIKIINVDSHEEFLNLLEDKLVLASEKVCSSAKKNSSVKTFNELCDSAKRNIQDPKELKLHLELLEKKLEDDISCQIAHMLDESGFIAEHDPNHNGHVDILVRSQNKKFKWLGEAKLYGGKKYSEKGLYQLVNDYSLGNPNESGGVLIYLNSTQYNVMEVVTQWQEYLQQISIDSAARLKNFTYNYRADYPLIFVSEHDHHKTGIKYKIRHCCLDIRIDF
;
A
#
# COMPACT_ATOMS: atom_id res chain seq x y z
N MET A 1 -29.49 29.31 -11.09
CA MET A 1 -28.29 29.51 -11.91
C MET A 1 -27.51 30.67 -11.28
N THR A 2 -26.78 30.36 -10.22
CA THR A 2 -26.07 31.36 -9.40
C THR A 2 -24.72 31.69 -10.03
N GLN A 3 -24.33 32.96 -9.95
CA GLN A 3 -23.18 33.64 -10.58
C GLN A 3 -21.76 33.09 -10.27
N TYR A 4 -21.61 31.82 -9.90
CA TYR A 4 -20.32 31.19 -9.53
C TYR A 4 -19.68 30.35 -10.64
N ASP A 5 -20.39 30.06 -11.73
CA ASP A 5 -19.95 29.12 -12.78
C ASP A 5 -18.91 29.66 -13.78
N SER A 6 -18.36 30.87 -13.56
CA SER A 6 -17.41 31.51 -14.49
C SER A 6 -16.09 31.91 -13.86
N ASN A 7 -15.65 31.24 -12.78
CA ASN A 7 -14.30 31.46 -12.24
C ASN A 7 -13.29 30.50 -12.93
N PRO A 8 -12.32 31.00 -13.72
CA PRO A 8 -11.37 30.16 -14.47
C PRO A 8 -10.53 29.22 -13.59
N LEU A 9 -10.46 29.46 -12.28
CA LEU A 9 -9.80 28.59 -11.32
C LEU A 9 -10.52 27.23 -11.16
N HIS A 10 -11.86 27.19 -11.28
CA HIS A 10 -12.64 25.94 -11.21
C HIS A 10 -12.49 25.07 -12.46
N ALA A 11 -12.00 25.64 -13.57
CA ALA A 11 -11.73 24.92 -14.81
C ALA A 11 -10.35 24.24 -14.83
N HIS A 12 -9.49 24.51 -13.84
CA HIS A 12 -8.16 23.88 -13.78
C HIS A 12 -8.30 22.39 -13.38
N PRO A 13 -7.73 21.44 -14.14
CA PRO A 13 -7.93 20.00 -13.89
C PRO A 13 -7.60 19.56 -12.46
N LEU A 14 -6.52 20.10 -11.88
CA LEU A 14 -6.13 19.80 -10.49
C LEU A 14 -7.16 20.27 -9.45
N VAL A 15 -7.74 21.46 -9.64
CA VAL A 15 -8.76 22.01 -8.73
C VAL A 15 -10.02 21.17 -8.82
N HIS A 16 -10.41 20.76 -10.03
CA HIS A 16 -11.55 19.88 -10.23
C HIS A 16 -11.35 18.49 -9.60
N THR A 17 -10.17 17.86 -9.74
CA THR A 17 -9.87 16.60 -9.05
C THR A 17 -9.90 16.75 -7.53
N LEU A 18 -9.36 17.84 -6.98
CA LEU A 18 -9.41 18.12 -5.55
C LEU A 18 -10.85 18.26 -5.05
N ILE A 19 -11.70 19.00 -5.77
CA ILE A 19 -13.13 19.15 -5.44
C ILE A 19 -13.83 17.78 -5.42
N LYS A 20 -13.52 16.89 -6.38
CA LYS A 20 -14.06 15.53 -6.39
C LYS A 20 -13.63 14.71 -5.17
N ILE A 21 -12.35 14.76 -4.81
CA ILE A 21 -11.82 14.06 -3.63
C ILE A 21 -12.51 14.55 -2.35
N ILE A 22 -12.70 15.87 -2.22
CA ILE A 22 -13.34 16.48 -1.05
C ILE A 22 -14.81 16.06 -0.93
N ASN A 23 -15.53 16.02 -2.05
CA ASN A 23 -16.98 15.77 -2.09
C ASN A 23 -17.34 14.35 -2.51
N VAL A 24 -16.46 13.37 -2.23
CA VAL A 24 -16.72 11.98 -2.62
C VAL A 24 -17.91 11.40 -1.85
N ASP A 25 -18.86 10.81 -2.59
CA ASP A 25 -20.16 10.41 -2.04
C ASP A 25 -20.36 8.88 -1.99
N SER A 26 -19.52 8.12 -2.69
CA SER A 26 -19.54 6.65 -2.70
C SER A 26 -18.16 6.03 -2.44
N HIS A 27 -18.16 4.81 -1.91
CA HIS A 27 -16.92 4.09 -1.63
C HIS A 27 -16.15 3.74 -2.91
N GLU A 28 -16.84 3.33 -3.98
CA GLU A 28 -16.21 3.05 -5.26
C GLU A 28 -15.56 4.29 -5.88
N GLU A 29 -16.22 5.45 -5.82
CA GLU A 29 -15.62 6.69 -6.29
C GLU A 29 -14.39 7.07 -5.46
N PHE A 30 -14.44 6.87 -4.15
CA PHE A 30 -13.28 7.07 -3.27
C PHE A 30 -12.10 6.18 -3.67
N LEU A 31 -12.35 4.89 -3.93
CA LEU A 31 -11.31 3.95 -4.36
C LEU A 31 -10.74 4.31 -5.73
N ASN A 32 -11.57 4.73 -6.69
CA ASN A 32 -11.11 5.15 -8.01
C ASN A 32 -10.21 6.39 -7.94
N LEU A 33 -10.64 7.42 -7.19
CA LEU A 33 -9.84 8.63 -7.00
C LEU A 33 -8.54 8.34 -6.24
N LEU A 34 -8.59 7.45 -5.25
CA LEU A 34 -7.43 7.04 -4.47
C LEU A 34 -6.43 6.25 -5.33
N GLU A 35 -6.92 5.34 -6.18
CA GLU A 35 -6.09 4.52 -7.06
C GLU A 35 -5.21 5.39 -7.97
N ASP A 36 -5.78 6.41 -8.61
CA ASP A 36 -5.03 7.34 -9.47
C ASP A 36 -3.91 8.04 -8.69
N LYS A 37 -4.18 8.46 -7.45
CA LYS A 37 -3.18 9.12 -6.60
C LYS A 37 -2.14 8.16 -6.05
N LEU A 38 -2.50 6.92 -5.75
CA LEU A 38 -1.57 5.87 -5.34
C LEU A 38 -0.57 5.53 -6.45
N VAL A 39 -1.02 5.46 -7.71
CA VAL A 39 -0.12 5.24 -8.86
C VAL A 39 0.88 6.39 -8.96
N LEU A 40 0.40 7.64 -8.98
CA LEU A 40 1.26 8.81 -9.09
C LEU A 40 2.25 8.92 -7.93
N ALA A 41 1.80 8.65 -6.70
CA ALA A 41 2.67 8.62 -5.54
C ALA A 41 3.74 7.52 -5.66
N SER A 42 3.36 6.32 -6.10
CA SER A 42 4.28 5.20 -6.32
C SER A 42 5.35 5.54 -7.34
N GLU A 43 4.97 6.09 -8.50
CA GLU A 43 5.90 6.50 -9.55
C GLU A 43 6.85 7.60 -9.08
N LYS A 44 6.33 8.61 -8.35
CA LYS A 44 7.14 9.69 -7.79
C LYS A 44 8.12 9.19 -6.74
N VAL A 45 7.71 8.27 -5.87
CA VAL A 45 8.61 7.65 -4.87
C VAL A 45 9.69 6.82 -5.54
N CYS A 46 9.32 5.94 -6.48
CA CYS A 46 10.26 5.07 -7.21
C CYS A 46 11.31 5.85 -8.02
N SER A 47 10.98 7.05 -8.49
CA SER A 47 11.90 7.94 -9.21
C SER A 47 12.61 8.98 -8.31
N SER A 48 12.30 9.06 -7.02
CA SER A 48 12.82 10.12 -6.16
C SER A 48 14.27 9.91 -5.72
N ALA A 49 15.03 11.01 -5.69
CA ALA A 49 16.37 11.04 -5.09
C ALA A 49 16.33 10.74 -3.58
N LYS A 50 15.24 11.12 -2.90
CA LYS A 50 15.03 10.83 -1.48
C LYS A 50 15.00 9.31 -1.24
N LYS A 51 14.18 8.56 -2.00
CA LYS A 51 14.16 7.09 -1.94
C LYS A 51 15.55 6.51 -2.19
N ASN A 52 16.27 6.99 -3.19
CA ASN A 52 17.62 6.49 -3.48
C ASN A 52 18.58 6.72 -2.30
N SER A 53 18.52 7.89 -1.65
CA SER A 53 19.29 8.14 -0.44
C SER A 53 18.93 7.17 0.68
N SER A 54 17.63 6.95 0.95
CA SER A 54 17.16 6.05 1.99
C SER A 54 17.60 4.61 1.76
N VAL A 55 17.48 4.11 0.53
CA VAL A 55 17.90 2.75 0.15
C VAL A 55 19.42 2.59 0.24
N LYS A 56 20.19 3.61 -0.16
CA LYS A 56 21.66 3.59 -0.03
C LYS A 56 22.07 3.50 1.43
N THR A 57 21.52 4.36 2.29
CA THR A 57 21.79 4.32 3.73
C THR A 57 21.38 2.99 4.35
N PHE A 58 20.22 2.43 3.97
CA PHE A 58 19.80 1.10 4.41
C PHE A 58 20.85 0.02 4.07
N ASN A 59 21.32 -0.01 2.81
CA ASN A 59 22.33 -0.98 2.37
C ASN A 59 23.64 -0.84 3.14
N GLU A 60 24.15 0.39 3.29
CA GLU A 60 25.38 0.68 4.04
C GLU A 60 25.29 0.25 5.51
N LEU A 61 24.14 0.47 6.15
CA LEU A 61 23.89 0.04 7.54
C LEU A 61 23.78 -1.48 7.65
N CYS A 62 23.08 -2.14 6.73
CA CYS A 62 23.01 -3.60 6.67
C CYS A 62 24.40 -4.24 6.51
N ASP A 63 25.23 -3.69 5.63
CA ASP A 63 26.59 -4.19 5.42
C ASP A 63 27.52 -3.90 6.60
N SER A 64 27.32 -2.78 7.29
CA SER A 64 28.00 -2.50 8.56
C SER A 64 27.59 -3.49 9.64
N ALA A 65 26.29 -3.77 9.80
CA ALA A 65 25.78 -4.71 10.79
C ALA A 65 26.34 -6.12 10.57
N LYS A 66 26.32 -6.63 9.33
CA LYS A 66 26.86 -7.95 8.97
C LYS A 66 28.36 -8.10 9.25
N ARG A 67 29.13 -7.01 9.19
CA ARG A 67 30.57 -7.03 9.49
C ARG A 67 30.88 -6.97 10.98
N ASN A 68 30.07 -6.24 11.74
CA ASN A 68 30.39 -5.87 13.12
C ASN A 68 29.62 -6.67 14.18
N ILE A 69 28.42 -7.17 13.87
CA ILE A 69 27.58 -7.94 14.80
C ILE A 69 27.84 -9.43 14.57
N GLN A 70 28.45 -10.09 15.56
CA GLN A 70 28.82 -11.51 15.46
C GLN A 70 27.71 -12.43 15.97
N ASP A 71 26.89 -11.98 16.92
CA ASP A 71 25.78 -12.77 17.43
C ASP A 71 24.66 -12.87 16.38
N PRO A 72 24.27 -14.07 15.93
CA PRO A 72 23.27 -14.22 14.87
C PRO A 72 21.87 -13.70 15.24
N LYS A 73 21.50 -13.74 16.53
CA LYS A 73 20.19 -13.30 17.00
C LYS A 73 20.12 -11.78 17.04
N GLU A 74 21.17 -11.14 17.54
CA GLU A 74 21.33 -9.69 17.53
C GLU A 74 21.38 -9.16 16.10
N LEU A 75 22.15 -9.79 15.20
CA LEU A 75 22.21 -9.40 13.79
C LEU A 75 20.83 -9.45 13.15
N LYS A 76 20.08 -10.54 13.37
CA LYS A 76 18.72 -10.68 12.84
C LYS A 76 17.81 -9.55 13.32
N LEU A 77 17.78 -9.28 14.62
CA LEU A 77 16.95 -8.21 15.19
C LEU A 77 17.34 -6.84 14.63
N HIS A 78 18.64 -6.59 14.47
CA HIS A 78 19.13 -5.34 13.91
C HIS A 78 18.71 -5.15 12.44
N LEU A 79 18.79 -6.21 11.63
CA LEU A 79 18.33 -6.17 10.23
C LEU A 79 16.81 -5.96 10.14
N GLU A 80 16.01 -6.64 10.96
CA GLU A 80 14.54 -6.44 11.02
C GLU A 80 14.18 -4.98 11.38
N LEU A 81 14.94 -4.34 12.28
CA LEU A 81 14.76 -2.92 12.60
C LEU A 81 15.09 -1.98 11.43
N LEU A 82 16.16 -2.29 10.68
CA LEU A 82 16.54 -1.52 9.50
C LEU A 82 15.51 -1.68 8.37
N GLU A 83 15.00 -2.89 8.17
CA GLU A 83 13.93 -3.20 7.21
C GLU A 83 12.68 -2.38 7.53
N LYS A 84 12.20 -2.45 8.79
CA LYS A 84 11.06 -1.65 9.23
C LYS A 84 11.26 -0.15 8.99
N LYS A 85 12.46 0.37 9.29
CA LYS A 85 12.76 1.79 9.08
C LYS A 85 12.68 2.20 7.60
N LEU A 86 13.11 1.34 6.69
CA LEU A 86 12.99 1.60 5.26
C LEU A 86 11.53 1.50 4.80
N GLU A 87 10.78 0.50 5.27
CA GLU A 87 9.33 0.41 5.03
C GLU A 87 8.60 1.69 5.47
N ASP A 88 8.88 2.16 6.69
CA ASP A 88 8.29 3.36 7.27
C ASP A 88 8.61 4.63 6.46
N ASP A 89 9.86 4.83 6.05
CA ASP A 89 10.24 6.03 5.28
C ASP A 89 9.55 6.09 3.91
N ILE A 90 9.39 4.94 3.24
CA ILE A 90 8.69 4.85 1.96
C ILE A 90 7.18 5.04 2.15
N SER A 91 6.58 4.36 3.12
CA SER A 91 5.15 4.48 3.44
C SER A 91 4.77 5.91 3.87
N CYS A 92 5.61 6.57 4.66
CA CYS A 92 5.44 7.96 5.07
C CYS A 92 5.44 8.91 3.86
N GLN A 93 6.34 8.70 2.89
CA GLN A 93 6.35 9.48 1.66
C GLN A 93 5.06 9.32 0.84
N ILE A 94 4.56 8.09 0.72
CA ILE A 94 3.29 7.81 0.02
C ILE A 94 2.13 8.50 0.76
N ALA A 95 2.02 8.31 2.08
CA ALA A 95 0.97 8.92 2.90
C ALA A 95 0.97 10.45 2.75
N HIS A 96 2.15 11.09 2.82
CA HIS A 96 2.27 12.54 2.64
C HIS A 96 1.78 13.01 1.26
N MET A 97 2.13 12.31 0.18
CA MET A 97 1.66 12.68 -1.17
C MET A 97 0.15 12.50 -1.35
N LEU A 98 -0.45 11.53 -0.66
CA LEU A 98 -1.91 11.33 -0.65
C LEU A 98 -2.61 12.44 0.14
N ASP A 99 -2.05 12.86 1.27
CA ASP A 99 -2.54 14.01 2.05
C ASP A 99 -2.48 15.31 1.23
N GLU A 100 -1.34 15.58 0.57
CA GLU A 100 -1.16 16.69 -0.37
C GLU A 100 -2.16 16.64 -1.55
N SER A 101 -2.65 15.44 -1.89
CA SER A 101 -3.64 15.25 -2.96
C SER A 101 -5.08 15.52 -2.49
N GLY A 102 -5.30 15.82 -1.20
CA GLY A 102 -6.59 16.18 -0.63
C GLY A 102 -7.31 15.06 0.10
N PHE A 103 -6.68 13.90 0.33
CA PHE A 103 -7.19 12.89 1.26
C PHE A 103 -6.81 13.23 2.70
N ILE A 104 -7.38 12.52 3.67
CA ILE A 104 -6.84 12.50 5.03
C ILE A 104 -5.96 11.26 5.12
N ALA A 105 -4.63 11.40 5.03
CA ALA A 105 -3.70 10.27 5.05
C ALA A 105 -2.73 10.34 6.23
N GLU A 106 -2.57 9.21 6.92
CA GLU A 106 -1.74 9.06 8.12
C GLU A 106 -0.80 7.86 7.94
N HIS A 107 0.46 8.00 8.37
CA HIS A 107 1.42 6.89 8.52
C HIS A 107 1.46 6.45 9.99
N ASP A 108 1.50 5.14 10.21
CA ASP A 108 1.53 4.49 11.52
C ASP A 108 0.44 4.95 12.54
N PRO A 109 -0.83 5.20 12.14
CA PRO A 109 -1.87 5.48 13.12
C PRO A 109 -2.27 4.20 13.87
N ASN A 110 -2.62 4.37 15.14
CA ASN A 110 -3.22 3.30 15.92
C ASN A 110 -4.69 3.09 15.49
N HIS A 111 -4.94 2.10 14.63
CA HIS A 111 -6.27 1.69 14.16
C HIS A 111 -6.47 0.19 14.31
N ASN A 112 -6.85 -0.25 15.52
CA ASN A 112 -6.85 -1.66 15.94
C ASN A 112 -5.46 -2.32 15.82
N GLY A 113 -4.41 -1.51 15.97
CA GLY A 113 -3.01 -1.85 15.77
C GLY A 113 -2.31 -0.81 14.87
N HIS A 114 -1.03 -1.03 14.59
CA HIS A 114 -0.20 -0.14 13.79
C HIS A 114 -0.39 -0.43 12.30
N VAL A 115 -1.28 0.32 11.65
CA VAL A 115 -1.49 0.23 10.20
C VAL A 115 -0.42 1.08 9.53
N ASP A 116 0.28 0.57 8.53
CA ASP A 116 1.36 1.35 7.89
C ASP A 116 0.83 2.63 7.23
N ILE A 117 -0.31 2.55 6.52
CA ILE A 117 -0.95 3.70 5.86
C ILE A 117 -2.46 3.67 6.07
N LEU A 118 -3.05 4.74 6.59
CA LEU A 118 -4.50 4.91 6.66
C LEU A 118 -4.92 6.11 5.82
N VAL A 119 -5.83 5.88 4.88
CA VAL A 119 -6.39 6.94 4.04
C VAL A 119 -7.88 7.02 4.29
N ARG A 120 -8.41 8.24 4.46
CA ARG A 120 -9.83 8.49 4.66
C ARG A 120 -10.32 9.59 3.74
N SER A 121 -11.60 9.49 3.36
CA SER A 121 -12.31 10.61 2.74
C SER A 121 -12.39 11.79 3.71
N GLN A 122 -12.60 13.01 3.21
CA GLN A 122 -12.70 14.22 4.04
C GLN A 122 -13.84 14.14 5.07
N ASN A 123 -14.97 13.54 4.69
CA ASN A 123 -16.09 13.25 5.60
C ASN A 123 -15.86 12.04 6.53
N LYS A 124 -14.68 11.39 6.46
CA LYS A 124 -14.25 10.21 7.24
C LYS A 124 -15.14 8.98 7.10
N LYS A 125 -16.04 8.97 6.10
CA LYS A 125 -16.99 7.88 5.84
C LYS A 125 -16.31 6.67 5.21
N PHE A 126 -15.38 6.91 4.30
CA PHE A 126 -14.65 5.87 3.55
C PHE A 126 -13.23 5.73 4.08
N LYS A 127 -12.74 4.51 4.11
CA LYS A 127 -11.41 4.18 4.64
C LYS A 127 -10.69 3.20 3.74
N TRP A 128 -9.39 3.40 3.62
CA TRP A 128 -8.48 2.46 3.01
C TRP A 128 -7.30 2.21 3.95
N LEU A 129 -6.99 0.93 4.18
CA LEU A 129 -5.96 0.45 5.09
C LEU A 129 -4.82 -0.18 4.28
N GLY A 130 -3.65 0.45 4.25
CA GLY A 130 -2.47 -0.03 3.55
C GLY A 130 -1.49 -0.69 4.51
N GLU A 131 -1.04 -1.89 4.15
CA GLU A 131 0.08 -2.59 4.77
C GLU A 131 1.25 -2.65 3.79
N ALA A 132 2.45 -2.32 4.26
CA ALA A 132 3.67 -2.30 3.48
C ALA A 132 4.67 -3.33 3.99
N LYS A 133 5.35 -4.02 3.06
CA LYS A 133 6.43 -4.95 3.39
C LYS A 133 7.53 -4.91 2.34
N LEU A 134 8.79 -4.94 2.76
CA LEU A 134 9.91 -5.27 1.89
C LEU A 134 9.77 -6.71 1.41
N TYR A 135 10.16 -6.94 0.16
CA TYR A 135 10.05 -8.24 -0.45
C TYR A 135 11.09 -9.22 0.14
N GLY A 136 10.63 -10.06 1.05
CA GLY A 136 11.36 -11.23 1.57
C GLY A 136 10.87 -12.57 0.98
N GLY A 137 10.09 -12.54 -0.10
CA GLY A 137 9.37 -13.69 -0.65
C GLY A 137 7.92 -13.78 -0.19
N LYS A 138 7.14 -14.64 -0.87
CA LYS A 138 5.67 -14.73 -0.70
C LYS A 138 5.18 -14.93 0.74
N LYS A 139 5.87 -15.74 1.56
CA LYS A 139 5.52 -15.95 2.98
C LYS A 139 5.73 -14.70 3.84
N TYR A 140 6.62 -13.79 3.43
CA TYR A 140 6.84 -12.54 4.14
C TYR A 140 5.71 -11.55 3.83
N SER A 141 5.35 -11.43 2.55
CA SER A 141 4.17 -10.66 2.10
C SER A 141 2.87 -11.15 2.71
N GLU A 142 2.72 -12.46 2.91
CA GLU A 142 1.58 -13.07 3.60
C GLU A 142 1.39 -12.56 5.03
N LYS A 143 2.49 -12.30 5.77
CA LYS A 143 2.38 -11.77 7.13
C LYS A 143 1.70 -10.40 7.13
N GLY A 144 2.06 -9.52 6.20
CA GLY A 144 1.40 -8.22 6.05
C GLY A 144 -0.07 -8.37 5.68
N LEU A 145 -0.41 -9.25 4.73
CA LEU A 145 -1.81 -9.53 4.41
C LEU A 145 -2.60 -10.02 5.64
N TYR A 146 -2.01 -10.89 6.46
CA TYR A 146 -2.67 -11.36 7.68
C TYR A 146 -2.93 -10.24 8.68
N GLN A 147 -1.97 -9.32 8.89
CA GLN A 147 -2.18 -8.16 9.77
C GLN A 147 -3.37 -7.33 9.27
N LEU A 148 -3.42 -7.06 7.96
CA LEU A 148 -4.51 -6.33 7.33
C LEU A 148 -5.88 -7.01 7.51
N VAL A 149 -5.97 -8.31 7.19
CA VAL A 149 -7.25 -9.06 7.17
C VAL A 149 -7.71 -9.48 8.57
N ASN A 150 -6.80 -9.69 9.52
CA ASN A 150 -7.14 -10.22 10.85
C ASN A 150 -7.32 -9.11 11.89
N ASP A 151 -6.37 -8.18 11.90
CA ASP A 151 -6.18 -7.26 13.02
C ASP A 151 -6.84 -5.91 12.71
N TYR A 152 -6.66 -5.41 11.48
CA TYR A 152 -7.07 -4.05 11.14
C TYR A 152 -8.47 -3.96 10.54
N SER A 153 -8.82 -4.87 9.61
CA SER A 153 -10.12 -4.83 8.96
C SER A 153 -11.26 -5.18 9.92
N LEU A 154 -12.26 -4.32 9.94
CA LEU A 154 -13.52 -4.51 10.65
C LEU A 154 -14.59 -5.09 9.73
N GLY A 155 -14.39 -5.03 8.41
CA GLY A 155 -15.32 -5.56 7.42
C GLY A 155 -16.55 -4.68 7.23
N ASN A 156 -16.36 -3.37 7.35
CA ASN A 156 -17.39 -2.37 7.10
C ASN A 156 -17.59 -2.19 5.58
N PRO A 157 -18.81 -1.88 5.10
CA PRO A 157 -19.07 -1.66 3.66
C PRO A 157 -18.25 -0.51 3.03
N ASN A 158 -17.75 0.40 3.84
CA ASN A 158 -17.00 1.60 3.44
C ASN A 158 -15.49 1.47 3.71
N GLU A 159 -15.00 0.25 3.87
CA GLU A 159 -13.61 -0.05 4.20
C GLU A 159 -13.01 -0.98 3.15
N SER A 160 -11.75 -0.74 2.80
CA SER A 160 -10.97 -1.57 1.89
C SER A 160 -9.50 -1.56 2.31
N GLY A 161 -8.71 -2.44 1.70
CA GLY A 161 -7.31 -2.60 2.05
C GLY A 161 -6.36 -2.45 0.87
N GLY A 162 -5.07 -2.43 1.17
CA GLY A 162 -4.03 -2.60 0.20
C GLY A 162 -2.77 -3.23 0.78
N VAL A 163 -2.05 -3.95 -0.07
CA VAL A 163 -0.76 -4.55 0.23
C VAL A 163 0.26 -3.95 -0.73
N LEU A 164 1.25 -3.26 -0.18
CA LEU A 164 2.37 -2.66 -0.91
C LEU A 164 3.62 -3.50 -0.65
N ILE A 165 4.20 -4.05 -1.72
CA ILE A 165 5.41 -4.87 -1.65
C ILE A 165 6.57 -4.06 -2.22
N TYR A 166 7.57 -3.75 -1.41
CA TYR A 166 8.73 -2.95 -1.81
C TYR A 166 9.89 -3.85 -2.23
N LEU A 167 10.30 -3.77 -3.48
CA LEU A 167 11.42 -4.54 -4.02
C LEU A 167 12.70 -3.73 -3.81
N ASN A 168 13.54 -4.14 -2.85
CA ASN A 168 14.83 -3.51 -2.55
C ASN A 168 16.03 -4.42 -2.89
N SER A 169 15.88 -5.74 -2.76
CA SER A 169 16.96 -6.70 -3.03
C SER A 169 16.39 -8.05 -3.48
N THR A 170 16.16 -8.20 -4.78
CA THR A 170 15.76 -9.48 -5.39
C THR A 170 16.19 -9.54 -6.85
N GLN A 171 16.42 -10.76 -7.34
CA GLN A 171 16.74 -11.04 -8.75
C GLN A 171 15.51 -10.99 -9.66
N TYR A 172 14.31 -11.09 -9.09
CA TYR A 172 13.07 -11.07 -9.85
C TYR A 172 12.74 -9.65 -10.33
N ASN A 173 12.15 -9.55 -11.51
CA ASN A 173 11.51 -8.31 -11.95
C ASN A 173 10.14 -8.14 -11.28
N VAL A 174 9.58 -6.93 -11.39
CA VAL A 174 8.31 -6.58 -10.71
C VAL A 174 7.16 -7.49 -11.14
N MET A 175 7.06 -7.81 -12.43
CA MET A 175 5.98 -8.65 -12.97
C MET A 175 6.07 -10.09 -12.45
N GLU A 176 7.28 -10.64 -12.34
CA GLU A 176 7.50 -11.96 -11.75
C GLU A 176 7.05 -12.00 -10.29
N VAL A 177 7.36 -10.96 -9.51
CA VAL A 177 6.95 -10.88 -8.09
C VAL A 177 5.42 -10.75 -7.97
N VAL A 178 4.79 -9.87 -8.75
CA VAL A 178 3.33 -9.69 -8.74
C VAL A 178 2.61 -10.97 -9.13
N THR A 179 3.06 -11.64 -10.19
CA THR A 179 2.47 -12.91 -10.66
C THR A 179 2.62 -14.00 -9.59
N GLN A 180 3.82 -14.20 -9.06
CA GLN A 180 4.06 -15.19 -8.00
C GLN A 180 3.23 -14.90 -6.74
N TRP A 181 3.06 -13.63 -6.40
CA TRP A 181 2.23 -13.22 -5.27
C TRP A 181 0.76 -13.54 -5.52
N GLN A 182 0.22 -13.17 -6.68
CA GLN A 182 -1.16 -13.48 -7.05
C GLN A 182 -1.43 -14.99 -7.06
N GLU A 183 -0.55 -15.79 -7.68
CA GLU A 183 -0.66 -17.25 -7.71
C GLU A 183 -0.65 -17.84 -6.29
N TYR A 184 0.21 -17.29 -5.42
CA TYR A 184 0.26 -17.71 -4.03
C TYR A 184 -1.04 -17.41 -3.28
N LEU A 185 -1.62 -16.22 -3.46
CA LEU A 185 -2.92 -15.87 -2.88
C LEU A 185 -4.02 -16.83 -3.33
N GLN A 186 -4.04 -17.18 -4.61
CA GLN A 186 -4.99 -18.14 -5.14
C GLN A 186 -4.82 -19.52 -4.48
N GLN A 187 -3.57 -19.97 -4.27
CA GLN A 187 -3.28 -21.24 -3.59
C GLN A 187 -3.75 -21.23 -2.13
N ILE A 188 -3.40 -20.19 -1.35
CA ILE A 188 -3.77 -20.13 0.06
C ILE A 188 -5.27 -19.85 0.26
N SER A 189 -5.96 -19.25 -0.71
CA SER A 189 -7.40 -18.96 -0.60
C SER A 189 -8.29 -20.20 -0.49
N ILE A 190 -7.75 -21.37 -0.89
CA ILE A 190 -8.42 -22.66 -0.73
C ILE A 190 -8.45 -23.08 0.75
N ASP A 191 -7.48 -22.63 1.55
CA ASP A 191 -7.44 -22.87 2.98
C ASP A 191 -8.33 -21.87 3.72
N SER A 192 -9.34 -22.39 4.43
CA SER A 192 -10.21 -21.58 5.28
C SER A 192 -9.46 -20.79 6.37
N ALA A 193 -8.29 -21.25 6.81
CA ALA A 193 -7.46 -20.55 7.78
C ALA A 193 -6.90 -19.23 7.22
N ALA A 194 -6.74 -19.13 5.90
CA ALA A 194 -6.27 -17.93 5.23
C ALA A 194 -7.30 -16.78 5.26
N ARG A 195 -8.57 -17.05 5.60
CA ARG A 195 -9.68 -16.07 5.68
C ARG A 195 -9.98 -15.32 4.37
N LEU A 196 -9.56 -15.89 3.24
CA LEU A 196 -9.82 -15.38 1.89
C LEU A 196 -10.98 -16.15 1.22
N LYS A 197 -12.09 -16.35 1.93
CA LYS A 197 -13.22 -17.11 1.38
C LYS A 197 -13.81 -16.42 0.15
N ASN A 198 -14.18 -17.18 -0.88
CA ASN A 198 -14.72 -16.66 -2.14
C ASN A 198 -13.76 -15.65 -2.81
N PHE A 199 -12.46 -15.93 -2.73
CA PHE A 199 -11.41 -15.12 -3.34
C PHE A 199 -11.60 -15.02 -4.85
N THR A 200 -11.61 -13.78 -5.34
CA THR A 200 -11.53 -13.44 -6.76
C THR A 200 -10.46 -12.36 -6.92
N TYR A 201 -9.92 -12.23 -8.14
CA TYR A 201 -8.98 -11.16 -8.45
C TYR A 201 -9.07 -10.74 -9.90
N ASN A 202 -8.68 -9.50 -10.17
CA ASN A 202 -8.60 -8.95 -11.52
C ASN A 202 -7.39 -8.03 -11.61
N TYR A 203 -6.59 -8.18 -12.66
CA TYR A 203 -5.55 -7.21 -12.99
C TYR A 203 -6.16 -5.91 -13.50
N ARG A 204 -5.48 -4.80 -13.24
CA ARG A 204 -5.83 -3.52 -13.87
C ARG A 204 -5.43 -3.55 -15.33
N ALA A 205 -6.35 -3.17 -16.22
CA ALA A 205 -6.11 -3.23 -17.67
C ALA A 205 -5.03 -2.24 -18.14
N ASP A 206 -4.94 -1.09 -17.49
CA ASP A 206 -4.01 0.01 -17.78
C ASP A 206 -2.70 -0.08 -16.97
N TYR A 207 -2.63 -0.93 -15.94
CA TYR A 207 -1.44 -1.11 -15.12
C TYR A 207 -1.31 -2.55 -14.62
N PRO A 208 -0.71 -3.45 -15.41
CA PRO A 208 -0.70 -4.89 -15.14
C PRO A 208 0.18 -5.28 -13.94
N LEU A 209 0.91 -4.35 -13.33
CA LEU A 209 1.64 -4.54 -12.07
C LEU A 209 0.77 -4.37 -10.82
N ILE A 210 -0.52 -4.05 -11.01
CA ILE A 210 -1.51 -3.91 -9.96
C ILE A 210 -2.65 -4.88 -10.24
N PHE A 211 -3.07 -5.60 -9.20
CA PHE A 211 -4.32 -6.36 -9.23
C PHE A 211 -5.14 -6.06 -7.98
N VAL A 212 -6.45 -6.18 -8.10
CA VAL A 212 -7.38 -6.05 -6.98
C VAL A 212 -7.97 -7.42 -6.72
N SER A 213 -7.91 -7.87 -5.47
CA SER A 213 -8.61 -9.06 -5.01
C SER A 213 -9.84 -8.70 -4.20
N GLU A 214 -10.84 -9.57 -4.20
CA GLU A 214 -12.00 -9.48 -3.33
C GLU A 214 -12.24 -10.82 -2.62
N HIS A 215 -12.67 -10.78 -1.37
CA HIS A 215 -13.10 -11.97 -0.62
C HIS A 215 -14.21 -11.60 0.38
N ASP A 216 -14.87 -12.61 0.95
CA ASP A 216 -15.83 -12.39 2.03
C ASP A 216 -15.07 -12.14 3.33
N HIS A 217 -15.28 -10.97 3.94
CA HIS A 217 -14.64 -10.64 5.21
C HIS A 217 -15.06 -11.62 6.31
N HIS A 218 -14.10 -12.23 6.99
CA HIS A 218 -14.34 -13.34 7.91
C HIS A 218 -15.28 -13.03 9.10
N LYS A 219 -15.37 -11.77 9.56
CA LYS A 219 -16.25 -11.38 10.67
C LYS A 219 -17.68 -11.04 10.23
N THR A 220 -17.85 -10.49 9.02
CA THR A 220 -19.10 -9.84 8.61
C THR A 220 -19.73 -10.46 7.36
N GLY A 221 -18.97 -11.22 6.57
CA GLY A 221 -19.39 -11.75 5.27
C GLY A 221 -19.49 -10.70 4.16
N ILE A 222 -19.24 -9.42 4.47
CA ILE A 222 -19.25 -8.34 3.47
C ILE A 222 -18.01 -8.46 2.58
N LYS A 223 -18.17 -8.14 1.30
CA LYS A 223 -17.06 -8.12 0.34
C LYS A 223 -15.99 -7.12 0.77
N TYR A 224 -14.75 -7.59 0.85
CA TYR A 224 -13.60 -6.78 1.20
C TYR A 224 -12.61 -6.75 0.04
N LYS A 225 -12.36 -5.56 -0.49
CA LYS A 225 -11.45 -5.33 -1.62
C LYS A 225 -10.05 -5.02 -1.11
N ILE A 226 -9.06 -5.64 -1.71
CA ILE A 226 -7.64 -5.39 -1.42
C ILE A 226 -6.91 -5.09 -2.73
N ARG A 227 -6.26 -3.94 -2.78
CA ARG A 227 -5.33 -3.55 -3.83
C ARG A 227 -3.95 -4.16 -3.57
N HIS A 228 -3.37 -4.86 -4.53
CA HIS A 228 -2.01 -5.41 -4.42
C HIS A 228 -1.10 -4.73 -5.43
N CYS A 229 0.05 -4.22 -4.98
CA CYS A 229 1.04 -3.62 -5.87
C CYS A 229 2.47 -3.94 -5.41
N CYS A 230 3.38 -4.01 -6.39
CA CYS A 230 4.81 -4.06 -6.14
C CYS A 230 5.46 -2.75 -6.59
N LEU A 231 6.27 -2.14 -5.73
CA LEU A 231 7.02 -0.93 -6.04
C LEU A 231 8.50 -1.28 -6.13
N ASP A 232 9.11 -0.95 -7.25
CA ASP A 232 10.55 -1.13 -7.44
C ASP A 232 11.33 0.05 -6.83
N ILE A 233 11.93 -0.20 -5.67
CA ILE A 233 12.72 0.82 -4.95
C ILE A 233 14.23 0.59 -5.12
N ARG A 234 14.66 -0.32 -6.00
CA ARG A 234 16.09 -0.51 -6.30
C ARG A 234 16.69 0.76 -6.91
N ILE A 235 17.98 1.00 -6.67
CA ILE A 235 18.70 2.20 -7.16
C ILE A 235 19.31 1.92 -8.53
N ASP A 236 19.85 0.72 -8.73
CA ASP A 236 20.61 0.34 -9.92
C ASP A 236 19.91 -0.84 -10.62
N PHE A 237 19.43 -0.61 -11.84
CA PHE A 237 19.07 -1.63 -12.84
C PHE A 237 19.68 -1.26 -14.18
#